data_AF-A0A7V2CJT2-F1
#
_entry.id   AF-A0A7V2CJT2-F1
#
_cell.length_a   1.000
_cell.length_b   1.000
_cell.length_c   1.000
_cell.angle_alpha   90.00
_cell.angle_beta   90.00
_cell.angle_gamma   90.00
#
_symmetry.space_group_name_H-M   'P 1'
#
loop_
_entity.id
_entity.type
_entity.pdbx_description
1 polymer ?
#
loop_
_entity_poly.entity_id
_entity_poly.type
_entity_poly.pdbx_seq_one_letter_code
_entity_poly.pdbx_strand_id
1 'polypeptide(L)'
;MKMLPAVRALVLTNVLTVAVLPLAAEQPLTPARQALDRLHTAIRQADAQAAQQAYAQLGKDFAGTDTADEASWEYACFLTKRGQFDQAQQLLVSLRQSGRENLWVSQALLGLADVAQRRGDEKAMLAYLEEALQAKPAPKGRNCLVPFDPAQVALPRLAEYYRDKGDYRKAIHYFSRWKPRSFCGTCMQLMERERDQEIALC
;
A
#
# COMPACT_ATOMS: atom_id res chain seq x y z
N MET A 1 -77.25 40.10 28.81
CA MET A 1 -76.17 39.25 29.36
C MET A 1 -76.23 37.87 28.73
N LYS A 2 -75.43 37.63 27.68
CA LYS A 2 -75.00 36.29 27.21
C LYS A 2 -73.59 36.47 26.63
N MET A 3 -72.65 35.70 27.18
CA MET A 3 -71.21 35.81 26.94
C MET A 3 -70.80 35.17 25.61
N LEU A 4 -69.87 35.80 24.89
CA LEU A 4 -69.08 35.19 23.80
C LEU A 4 -67.78 34.63 24.40
N PRO A 5 -67.36 33.40 24.10
CA PRO A 5 -66.07 32.88 24.55
C PRO A 5 -64.94 33.27 23.59
N ALA A 6 -63.79 33.60 24.18
CA ALA A 6 -62.56 33.96 23.49
C ALA A 6 -61.94 32.75 22.77
N VAL A 7 -61.67 32.90 21.48
CA VAL A 7 -60.87 31.94 20.69
C VAL A 7 -59.40 32.18 21.00
N ARG A 8 -58.77 31.26 21.75
CA ARG A 8 -57.32 31.21 21.95
C ARG A 8 -56.67 30.56 20.73
N ALA A 9 -55.90 31.33 19.97
CA ALA A 9 -55.03 30.81 18.93
C ALA A 9 -53.84 30.07 19.58
N LEU A 10 -53.74 28.77 19.35
CA LEU A 10 -52.59 27.96 19.74
C LEU A 10 -51.51 28.12 18.65
N VAL A 11 -50.44 28.85 18.96
CA VAL A 11 -49.25 28.90 18.09
C VAL A 11 -48.42 27.64 18.40
N LEU A 12 -48.48 26.65 17.52
CA LEU A 12 -47.61 25.48 17.54
C LEU A 12 -46.23 25.89 16.98
N THR A 13 -45.28 26.14 17.87
CA THR A 13 -43.87 26.27 17.49
C THR A 13 -43.30 24.89 17.22
N ASN A 14 -43.20 24.52 15.94
CA ASN A 14 -42.46 23.34 15.49
C ASN A 14 -40.95 23.59 15.67
N VAL A 15 -40.40 23.16 16.81
CA VAL A 15 -38.95 23.07 17.01
C VAL A 15 -38.49 21.78 16.34
N LEU A 16 -38.02 21.89 15.09
CA LEU A 16 -37.30 20.82 14.39
C LEU A 16 -36.01 20.53 15.14
N THR A 17 -36.02 19.50 15.98
CA THR A 17 -34.81 18.96 16.61
C THR A 17 -34.04 18.22 15.53
N VAL A 18 -32.95 18.82 15.03
CA VAL A 18 -32.00 18.10 14.17
C VAL A 18 -31.34 17.04 15.05
N ALA A 19 -31.73 15.77 14.85
CA ALA A 19 -31.06 14.65 15.47
C ALA A 19 -29.62 14.60 14.94
N VAL A 20 -28.67 15.08 15.74
CA VAL A 20 -27.24 14.85 15.51
C VAL A 20 -27.05 13.34 15.65
N LEU A 21 -26.90 12.64 14.52
CA LEU A 21 -26.46 11.25 14.52
C LEU A 21 -25.13 11.19 15.29
N PRO A 22 -25.00 10.35 16.34
CA PRO A 22 -23.74 10.21 17.02
C PRO A 22 -22.69 9.74 16.00
N LEU A 23 -21.56 10.48 15.92
CA LEU A 23 -20.36 10.01 15.23
C LEU A 23 -20.14 8.56 15.67
N ALA A 24 -20.16 7.62 14.71
CA ALA A 24 -20.00 6.22 15.01
C ALA A 24 -18.77 6.02 15.91
N ALA A 25 -18.99 5.55 17.14
CA ALA A 25 -17.90 5.26 18.06
C ALA A 25 -16.92 4.32 17.35
N GLU A 26 -15.64 4.69 17.33
CA GLU A 26 -14.59 3.86 16.72
C GLU A 26 -14.68 2.46 17.29
N GLN A 27 -14.99 1.48 16.43
CA GLN A 27 -15.03 0.09 16.85
C GLN A 27 -13.65 -0.32 17.36
N PRO A 28 -13.56 -1.08 18.46
CA PRO A 28 -12.28 -1.51 18.99
C PRO A 28 -11.51 -2.32 17.94
N LEU A 29 -10.20 -2.08 17.85
CA LEU A 29 -9.32 -2.80 16.94
C LEU A 29 -9.43 -4.32 17.17
N THR A 30 -9.50 -5.08 16.08
CA THR A 30 -9.48 -6.54 16.15
C THR A 30 -8.16 -7.04 16.77
N PRO A 31 -8.13 -8.22 17.41
CA PRO A 31 -6.90 -8.77 18.00
C PRO A 31 -5.73 -8.85 17.02
N ALA A 32 -6.00 -9.22 15.76
CA ALA A 32 -5.00 -9.24 14.69
C ALA A 32 -4.40 -7.84 14.44
N ARG A 33 -5.24 -6.79 14.44
CA ARG A 33 -4.78 -5.42 14.21
C ARG A 33 -4.01 -4.86 15.40
N GLN A 34 -4.40 -5.20 16.63
CA GLN A 34 -3.64 -4.87 17.84
C GLN A 34 -2.26 -5.56 17.84
N ALA A 35 -2.17 -6.80 17.38
CA ALA A 35 -0.90 -7.50 17.21
C ALA A 35 -0.01 -6.83 16.16
N LEU A 36 -0.59 -6.43 15.03
CA LEU A 36 0.16 -5.70 13.99
C LEU A 36 0.63 -4.32 14.45
N ASP A 37 -0.19 -3.58 15.22
CA ASP A 37 0.21 -2.27 15.73
C ASP A 37 1.40 -2.34 16.71
N ARG A 38 1.51 -3.44 17.46
CA ARG A 38 2.71 -3.73 18.28
C ARG A 38 3.95 -3.90 17.40
N LEU A 39 3.85 -4.63 16.29
CA LEU A 39 4.94 -4.76 15.31
C LEU A 39 5.32 -3.38 14.74
N HIS A 40 4.34 -2.59 14.29
CA HIS A 40 4.60 -1.26 13.75
C HIS A 40 5.26 -0.34 14.78
N THR A 41 4.83 -0.40 16.04
CA THR A 41 5.43 0.40 17.13
C THR A 41 6.90 0.02 17.32
N ALA A 42 7.21 -1.28 17.38
CA ALA A 42 8.60 -1.74 17.49
C ALA A 42 9.46 -1.33 16.28
N ILE A 43 8.92 -1.43 15.05
CA ILE A 43 9.60 -1.00 13.82
C ILE A 43 9.89 0.51 13.87
N ARG A 44 8.90 1.34 14.27
CA ARG A 44 9.09 2.80 14.40
C ARG A 44 10.15 3.18 15.42
N GLN A 45 10.25 2.40 16.50
CA GLN A 45 11.27 2.57 17.54
C GLN A 45 12.63 1.97 17.15
N ALA A 46 12.74 1.34 15.98
CA ALA A 46 13.91 0.60 15.52
C ALA A 46 14.37 -0.54 16.46
N ASP A 47 13.49 -1.00 17.35
CA ASP A 47 13.77 -2.10 18.27
C ASP A 47 13.70 -3.44 17.52
N ALA A 48 14.87 -4.01 17.23
CA ALA A 48 14.99 -5.25 16.46
C ALA A 48 14.34 -6.44 17.17
N GLN A 49 14.54 -6.51 18.49
CA GLN A 49 14.12 -7.65 19.29
C GLN A 49 12.62 -7.62 19.49
N ALA A 50 12.06 -6.45 19.84
CA ALA A 50 10.62 -6.29 19.95
C ALA A 50 9.92 -6.53 18.61
N ALA A 51 10.49 -6.06 17.49
CA ALA A 51 9.93 -6.29 16.16
C ALA A 51 9.94 -7.78 15.80
N GLN A 52 11.04 -8.48 16.06
CA GLN A 52 11.15 -9.93 15.82
C GLN A 52 10.14 -10.72 16.66
N GLN A 53 10.00 -10.38 17.95
CA GLN A 53 9.06 -11.04 18.86
C GLN A 53 7.62 -10.80 18.43
N ALA A 54 7.26 -9.55 18.10
CA ALA A 54 5.93 -9.20 17.62
C ALA A 54 5.60 -9.92 16.30
N TYR A 55 6.55 -9.97 15.37
CA TYR A 55 6.40 -10.70 14.11
C TYR A 55 6.21 -12.20 14.33
N ALA A 56 7.05 -12.83 15.17
CA ALA A 56 6.95 -14.24 15.48
C ALA A 56 5.59 -14.59 16.12
N GLN A 57 5.06 -13.71 16.97
CA GLN A 57 3.74 -13.89 17.58
C GLN A 57 2.62 -13.78 16.54
N LEU A 58 2.68 -12.80 15.63
CA LEU A 58 1.74 -12.67 14.52
C LEU A 58 1.70 -13.92 13.63
N GLY A 59 2.87 -14.50 13.34
CA GLY A 59 2.97 -15.74 12.58
C GLY A 59 2.35 -16.95 13.27
N LYS A 60 2.35 -17.00 14.61
CA LYS A 60 1.71 -18.06 15.39
C LYS A 60 0.20 -17.89 15.46
N ASP A 61 -0.25 -16.68 15.79
CA ASP A 61 -1.65 -16.42 16.14
C ASP A 61 -2.54 -16.22 14.90
N PHE A 62 -1.96 -15.76 13.79
CA PHE A 62 -2.70 -15.32 12.61
C PHE A 62 -2.13 -15.87 11.31
N ALA A 63 -1.50 -17.05 11.34
CA ALA A 63 -0.96 -17.72 10.15
C ALA A 63 -1.99 -17.78 9.00
N GLY A 64 -1.53 -17.50 7.77
CA GLY A 64 -2.38 -17.57 6.58
C GLY A 64 -3.42 -16.44 6.44
N THR A 65 -3.41 -15.44 7.33
CA THR A 65 -4.28 -14.26 7.22
C THR A 65 -3.60 -13.12 6.47
N ASP A 66 -4.37 -12.18 5.90
CA ASP A 66 -3.82 -10.99 5.23
C ASP A 66 -3.01 -10.11 6.20
N THR A 67 -3.32 -10.15 7.50
CA THR A 67 -2.55 -9.45 8.54
C THR A 67 -1.17 -10.07 8.75
N ALA A 68 -1.04 -11.39 8.66
CA ALA A 68 0.28 -12.03 8.71
C ALA A 68 1.12 -11.75 7.45
N ASP A 69 0.49 -11.55 6.30
CA ASP A 69 1.18 -11.11 5.09
C ASP A 69 1.64 -9.65 5.17
N GLU A 70 0.78 -8.76 5.67
CA GLU A 70 1.14 -7.37 5.98
C GLU A 70 2.34 -7.35 6.91
N ALA A 71 2.29 -8.12 8.00
CA ALA A 71 3.38 -8.25 8.95
C ALA A 71 4.67 -8.76 8.29
N SER A 72 4.57 -9.75 7.40
CA SER A 72 5.73 -10.32 6.70
C SER A 72 6.37 -9.31 5.75
N TRP A 73 5.56 -8.55 5.01
CA TRP A 73 6.04 -7.47 4.15
C TRP A 73 6.72 -6.35 4.94
N GLU A 74 6.05 -5.85 6.00
CA GLU A 74 6.57 -4.75 6.82
C GLU A 74 7.86 -5.14 7.55
N TYR A 75 7.90 -6.36 8.09
CA TYR A 75 9.09 -6.87 8.74
C TYR A 75 10.23 -7.09 7.72
N ALA A 76 9.94 -7.60 6.52
CA ALA A 76 10.94 -7.70 5.46
C ALA A 76 11.49 -6.33 5.02
N CYS A 77 10.65 -5.30 4.94
CA CYS A 77 11.08 -3.93 4.69
C CYS A 77 12.01 -3.41 5.80
N PHE A 78 11.67 -3.70 7.05
CA PHE A 78 12.51 -3.36 8.20
C PHE A 78 13.88 -4.05 8.15
N LEU A 79 13.93 -5.35 7.85
CA LEU A 79 15.18 -6.10 7.68
C LEU A 79 16.03 -5.56 6.53
N THR A 80 15.40 -5.25 5.39
CA THR A 80 16.06 -4.67 4.21
C THR A 80 16.75 -3.34 4.53
N LYS A 81 16.06 -2.46 5.28
CA LYS A 81 16.64 -1.17 5.73
C LYS A 81 17.86 -1.36 6.63
N ARG A 82 17.95 -2.49 7.34
CA ARG A 82 19.08 -2.85 8.22
C ARG A 82 20.19 -3.63 7.51
N GLY A 83 20.06 -3.87 6.20
CA GLY A 83 21.02 -4.67 5.42
C GLY A 83 20.92 -6.17 5.65
N GLN A 84 19.87 -6.66 6.33
CA GLN A 84 19.65 -8.08 6.59
C GLN A 84 18.96 -8.75 5.39
N PHE A 85 19.63 -8.71 4.24
CA PHE A 85 19.06 -9.06 2.94
C PHE A 85 18.63 -10.53 2.82
N ASP A 86 19.38 -11.46 3.41
CA ASP A 86 19.04 -12.88 3.32
C ASP A 86 17.72 -13.20 4.05
N GLN A 87 17.54 -12.63 5.25
CA GLN A 87 16.31 -12.81 6.02
C GLN A 87 15.12 -12.11 5.32
N ALA A 88 15.33 -10.88 4.83
CA ALA A 88 14.30 -10.18 4.07
C ALA A 88 13.88 -10.96 2.82
N GLN A 89 14.84 -11.47 2.06
CA GLN A 89 14.58 -12.25 0.85
C GLN A 89 13.79 -13.52 1.15
N GLN A 90 14.15 -14.25 2.21
CA GLN A 90 13.42 -15.47 2.62
C GLN A 90 11.94 -15.18 2.91
N LEU A 91 11.66 -14.11 3.66
CA LEU A 91 10.28 -13.71 3.95
C LEU A 91 9.51 -13.33 2.69
N LEU A 92 10.13 -12.55 1.80
CA LEU A 92 9.49 -12.09 0.57
C LEU A 92 9.25 -13.23 -0.42
N VAL A 93 10.18 -14.19 -0.54
CA VAL A 93 9.98 -15.41 -1.34
C VAL A 93 8.85 -16.25 -0.77
N SER A 94 8.80 -16.44 0.56
CA SER A 94 7.72 -17.17 1.21
C SER A 94 6.36 -16.51 0.97
N LEU A 95 6.30 -15.18 1.03
CA LEU A 95 5.09 -14.40 0.78
C LEU A 95 4.63 -14.55 -0.67
N ARG A 96 5.55 -14.39 -1.63
CA ARG A 96 5.32 -14.62 -3.07
C ARG A 96 4.77 -16.03 -3.34
N GLN A 97 5.30 -17.04 -2.64
CA GLN A 97 4.94 -18.45 -2.81
C GLN A 97 3.70 -18.88 -2.00
N SER A 98 3.06 -17.97 -1.26
CA SER A 98 1.90 -18.30 -0.41
C SER A 98 0.66 -18.76 -1.18
N GLY A 99 0.62 -18.56 -2.50
CA GLY A 99 -0.53 -18.89 -3.36
C GLY A 99 -1.71 -17.93 -3.19
N ARG A 100 -1.56 -16.86 -2.41
CA ARG A 100 -2.60 -15.85 -2.16
C ARG A 100 -2.57 -14.75 -3.21
N GLU A 101 -3.73 -14.21 -3.54
CA GLU A 101 -3.87 -13.07 -4.46
C GLU A 101 -4.25 -11.81 -3.66
N ASN A 102 -3.27 -11.23 -2.96
CA ASN A 102 -3.47 -10.00 -2.18
C ASN A 102 -2.39 -8.94 -2.44
N LEU A 103 -2.60 -7.76 -1.85
CA LEU A 103 -1.69 -6.61 -1.97
C LEU A 103 -0.24 -6.95 -1.61
N TRP A 104 -0.04 -7.72 -0.55
CA TRP A 104 1.26 -7.97 0.04
C TRP A 104 2.10 -8.92 -0.80
N VAL A 105 1.47 -9.88 -1.47
CA VAL A 105 2.12 -10.75 -2.47
C VAL A 105 2.66 -9.91 -3.63
N SER A 106 1.85 -8.98 -4.13
CA SER A 106 2.24 -8.04 -5.19
C SER A 106 3.36 -7.10 -4.75
N GLN A 107 3.34 -6.62 -3.51
CA GLN A 107 4.44 -5.84 -2.91
C GLN A 107 5.71 -6.69 -2.79
N ALA A 108 5.59 -7.97 -2.40
CA ALA A 108 6.72 -8.87 -2.19
C ALA A 108 7.65 -8.95 -3.41
N LEU A 109 7.08 -8.98 -4.63
CA LEU A 109 7.85 -8.95 -5.87
C LEU A 109 8.71 -7.69 -6.01
N LEU A 110 8.14 -6.52 -5.71
CA LEU A 110 8.88 -5.26 -5.78
C LEU A 110 9.95 -5.16 -4.67
N GLY A 111 9.67 -5.71 -3.49
CA GLY A 111 10.65 -5.83 -2.42
C GLY A 111 11.80 -6.77 -2.77
N LEU A 112 11.53 -7.90 -3.45
CA LEU A 112 12.58 -8.79 -3.95
C LEU A 112 13.47 -8.08 -4.97
N ALA A 113 12.88 -7.26 -5.84
CA ALA A 113 13.64 -6.41 -6.76
C ALA A 113 14.52 -5.39 -6.00
N ASP A 114 14.01 -4.74 -4.94
CA ASP A 114 14.80 -3.82 -4.10
C ASP A 114 15.96 -4.54 -3.39
N VAL A 115 15.71 -5.71 -2.80
CA VAL A 115 16.75 -6.52 -2.15
C VAL A 115 17.82 -6.94 -3.16
N ALA A 116 17.42 -7.42 -4.34
CA ALA A 116 18.35 -7.81 -5.41
C ALA A 116 19.21 -6.61 -5.87
N GLN A 117 18.58 -5.44 -6.08
CA GLN A 117 19.27 -4.21 -6.46
C GLN A 117 20.32 -3.80 -5.41
N ARG A 118 19.96 -3.83 -4.12
CA ARG A 118 20.89 -3.51 -3.01
C ARG A 118 22.05 -4.49 -2.88
N ARG A 119 21.88 -5.74 -3.34
CA ARG A 119 22.94 -6.75 -3.41
C ARG A 119 23.79 -6.63 -4.69
N GLY A 120 23.42 -5.77 -5.63
CA GLY A 120 24.04 -5.68 -6.95
C GLY A 120 23.67 -6.83 -7.88
N ASP A 121 22.66 -7.65 -7.55
CA ASP A 121 22.15 -8.70 -8.43
C ASP A 121 21.14 -8.10 -9.42
N GLU A 122 21.70 -7.49 -10.45
CA GLU A 122 20.96 -6.84 -11.54
C GLU A 122 20.02 -7.82 -12.26
N LYS A 123 20.48 -9.06 -12.49
CA LYS A 123 19.69 -10.08 -13.20
C LYS A 123 18.45 -10.45 -12.40
N ALA A 124 18.59 -10.70 -11.10
CA ALA A 124 17.45 -11.01 -10.24
C ALA A 124 16.52 -9.81 -10.12
N MET A 125 17.05 -8.59 -9.96
CA MET A 125 16.24 -7.38 -9.91
C MET A 125 15.36 -7.25 -11.17
N LEU A 126 15.94 -7.35 -12.37
CA LEU A 126 15.18 -7.26 -13.62
C LEU A 126 14.11 -8.34 -13.72
N ALA A 127 14.45 -9.58 -13.35
CA ALA A 127 13.51 -10.69 -13.36
C ALA A 127 12.30 -10.44 -12.45
N TYR A 128 12.52 -9.93 -11.24
CA TYR A 128 11.42 -9.60 -10.32
C TYR A 128 10.58 -8.42 -10.78
N LEU A 129 11.18 -7.40 -11.40
CA LEU A 129 10.43 -6.29 -11.98
C LEU A 129 9.56 -6.74 -13.17
N GLU A 130 10.09 -7.59 -14.04
CA GLU A 130 9.32 -8.18 -15.15
C GLU A 130 8.19 -9.08 -14.65
N GLU A 131 8.43 -9.87 -13.61
CA GLU A 131 7.39 -10.67 -12.97
C GLU A 131 6.30 -9.78 -12.36
N ALA A 132 6.67 -8.66 -11.74
CA ALA A 132 5.72 -7.69 -11.24
C ALA A 132 4.83 -7.10 -12.35
N LEU A 133 5.30 -6.99 -13.59
CA LEU A 133 4.46 -6.57 -14.73
C LEU A 133 3.38 -7.60 -15.09
N GLN A 134 3.58 -8.87 -14.75
CA GLN A 134 2.60 -9.94 -14.99
C GLN A 134 1.64 -10.13 -13.80
N ALA A 135 1.94 -9.50 -12.65
CA ALA A 135 1.11 -9.61 -11.47
C ALA A 135 -0.22 -8.87 -11.65
N LYS A 136 -1.31 -9.48 -11.18
CA LYS A 136 -2.62 -8.84 -11.21
C LYS A 136 -2.65 -7.65 -10.24
N PRO A 137 -3.33 -6.54 -10.59
CA PRO A 137 -3.62 -5.48 -9.64
C PRO A 137 -4.35 -6.03 -8.43
N ALA A 138 -3.88 -5.70 -7.23
CA ALA A 138 -4.54 -6.06 -6.00
C ALA A 138 -5.75 -5.15 -5.76
N PRO A 139 -6.84 -5.64 -5.15
CA PRO A 139 -8.01 -4.84 -4.79
C PRO A 139 -7.63 -3.61 -3.95
N LYS A 140 -8.50 -2.60 -3.95
CA LYS A 140 -8.30 -1.39 -3.13
C LYS A 140 -8.13 -1.77 -1.65
N GLY A 141 -7.04 -1.33 -1.05
CA GLY A 141 -6.89 -1.32 0.40
C GLY A 141 -7.87 -0.32 1.04
N ARG A 142 -8.14 -0.49 2.34
CA ARG A 142 -9.19 0.25 3.09
C ARG A 142 -9.07 1.78 3.01
N ASN A 143 -7.87 2.31 2.72
CA ASN A 143 -7.57 3.74 2.60
C ASN A 143 -6.99 4.16 1.24
N CYS A 144 -7.07 3.30 0.21
CA CYS A 144 -6.53 3.60 -1.11
C CYS A 144 -7.66 3.80 -2.12
N LEU A 145 -7.72 4.99 -2.71
CA LEU A 145 -8.74 5.33 -3.73
C LEU A 145 -8.50 4.61 -5.06
N VAL A 146 -7.26 4.17 -5.31
CA VAL A 146 -6.84 3.40 -6.48
C VAL A 146 -6.35 2.01 -6.07
N PRO A 147 -6.68 0.95 -6.85
CA PRO A 147 -6.11 -0.38 -6.64
C PRO A 147 -4.59 -0.32 -6.76
N PHE A 148 -3.88 -1.13 -5.97
CA PHE A 148 -2.44 -1.24 -6.12
C PHE A 148 -2.11 -2.08 -7.34
N ASP A 149 -1.18 -1.60 -8.16
CA ASP A 149 -0.73 -2.29 -9.37
C ASP A 149 0.79 -2.22 -9.43
N PRO A 150 1.47 -3.37 -9.35
CA PRO A 150 2.92 -3.40 -9.38
C PRO A 150 3.50 -2.79 -10.66
N ALA A 151 2.77 -2.79 -11.78
CA ALA A 151 3.24 -2.19 -13.02
C ALA A 151 3.46 -0.67 -12.91
N GLN A 152 2.73 0.01 -12.01
CA GLN A 152 2.94 1.44 -11.75
C GLN A 152 4.32 1.74 -11.14
N VAL A 153 4.94 0.76 -10.50
CA VAL A 153 6.27 0.87 -9.89
C VAL A 153 7.34 0.21 -10.78
N ALA A 154 7.03 -0.95 -11.37
CA ALA A 154 8.01 -1.71 -12.12
C ALA A 154 8.38 -1.08 -13.48
N LEU A 155 7.42 -0.50 -14.20
CA LEU A 155 7.69 0.13 -15.51
C LEU A 155 8.70 1.29 -15.44
N PRO A 156 8.51 2.31 -14.57
CA PRO A 156 9.49 3.40 -14.49
C PRO A 156 10.86 2.90 -14.02
N ARG A 157 10.93 1.95 -13.07
CA ARG A 157 12.22 1.38 -12.62
C ARG A 157 12.97 0.64 -13.74
N LEU A 158 12.25 -0.13 -14.57
CA LEU A 158 12.85 -0.78 -15.74
C LEU A 158 13.32 0.25 -16.77
N ALA A 159 12.52 1.29 -17.00
CA ALA A 159 12.85 2.34 -17.95
C ALA A 159 14.10 3.13 -17.53
N GLU A 160 14.16 3.59 -16.28
CA GLU A 160 15.29 4.27 -15.66
C GLU A 160 16.55 3.40 -15.73
N TYR A 161 16.44 2.12 -15.37
CA TYR A 161 17.54 1.18 -15.44
C TYR A 161 18.14 1.10 -16.86
N TYR A 162 17.30 0.94 -17.90
CA TYR A 162 17.81 0.84 -19.27
C TYR A 162 18.34 2.17 -19.80
N ARG A 163 17.76 3.30 -19.40
CA ARG A 163 18.28 4.64 -19.71
C ARG A 163 19.68 4.81 -19.13
N ASP A 164 19.88 4.45 -17.87
CA ASP A 164 21.15 4.58 -17.17
C ASP A 164 22.24 3.67 -17.76
N LYS A 165 21.84 2.55 -18.39
CA LYS A 165 22.74 1.66 -19.16
C LYS A 165 22.96 2.11 -20.61
N GLY A 166 22.28 3.16 -21.07
CA GLY A 166 22.34 3.66 -22.45
C GLY A 166 21.54 2.85 -23.47
N ASP A 167 20.69 1.90 -23.03
CA ASP A 167 19.75 1.18 -23.91
C ASP A 167 18.45 2.00 -24.03
N TYR A 168 18.55 3.15 -24.68
CA TYR A 168 17.45 4.10 -24.84
C TYR A 168 16.24 3.51 -25.56
N ARG A 169 16.46 2.55 -26.47
CA ARG A 169 15.37 1.84 -27.14
C ARG A 169 14.49 1.10 -26.14
N LYS A 170 15.07 0.39 -25.17
CA LYS A 170 14.30 -0.28 -24.12
C LYS A 170 13.73 0.72 -23.12
N ALA A 171 14.49 1.75 -22.74
CA ALA A 171 13.99 2.80 -21.85
C ALA A 171 12.69 3.41 -22.38
N ILE A 172 12.69 3.86 -23.65
CA ILE A 172 11.51 4.38 -24.34
C ILE A 172 10.37 3.36 -24.38
N HIS A 173 10.67 2.08 -24.64
CA HIS A 173 9.66 1.01 -24.64
C HIS A 173 8.92 0.92 -23.29
N TYR A 174 9.64 0.92 -22.17
CA TYR A 174 9.01 0.84 -20.84
C TYR A 174 8.31 2.14 -20.45
N PHE A 175 8.92 3.32 -20.68
CA PHE A 175 8.26 4.59 -20.41
C PHE A 175 6.96 4.73 -21.22
N SER A 176 6.96 4.36 -22.51
CA SER A 176 5.76 4.44 -23.36
C SER A 176 4.61 3.54 -22.89
N ARG A 177 4.93 2.42 -22.23
CA ARG A 177 3.94 1.53 -21.63
C ARG A 177 3.42 2.04 -20.28
N TRP A 178 4.18 2.90 -19.60
CA TRP A 178 3.79 3.46 -18.33
C TRP A 178 2.66 4.48 -18.51
N LYS A 179 1.51 4.15 -17.93
CA LYS A 179 0.33 5.00 -17.83
C LYS A 179 0.17 5.39 -16.37
N PRO A 180 0.71 6.53 -15.92
CA PRO A 180 0.63 6.95 -14.53
C PRO A 180 -0.83 7.02 -14.06
N ARG A 181 -1.08 6.59 -12.82
CA ARG A 181 -2.41 6.63 -12.21
C ARG A 181 -2.36 7.32 -10.86
N SER A 182 -3.18 8.34 -10.69
CA SER A 182 -3.35 9.06 -9.44
C SER A 182 -4.78 9.56 -9.32
N PHE A 183 -5.30 9.63 -8.09
CA PHE A 183 -6.57 10.30 -7.82
C PHE A 183 -6.44 11.83 -7.87
N CYS A 184 -5.26 12.36 -7.54
CA CYS A 184 -4.95 13.77 -7.69
C CYS A 184 -4.61 14.08 -9.15
N GLY A 185 -5.44 14.90 -9.81
CA GLY A 185 -5.25 15.29 -11.21
C GLY A 185 -3.94 16.04 -11.45
N THR A 186 -3.52 16.90 -10.53
CA THR A 186 -2.23 17.61 -10.60
C THR A 186 -1.05 16.64 -10.53
N CYS A 187 -1.10 15.65 -9.62
CA CYS A 187 -0.05 14.62 -9.54
C CYS A 187 -0.02 13.75 -10.80
N MET A 188 -1.18 13.42 -11.37
CA MET A 188 -1.26 12.65 -12.61
C MET A 188 -0.59 13.39 -13.77
N GLN A 189 -0.92 14.67 -13.95
CA GLN A 189 -0.29 15.51 -14.98
C GLN A 189 1.21 15.67 -14.77
N LEU A 190 1.66 15.78 -13.52
CA LEU A 190 3.09 15.86 -13.21
C LEU A 190 3.82 14.58 -13.64
N MET A 191 3.32 13.41 -13.26
CA MET A 191 3.91 12.12 -13.65
C MET A 191 3.90 11.91 -15.18
N GLU A 192 2.85 12.35 -15.87
CA GLU A 192 2.80 12.30 -17.35
C GLU A 192 3.88 13.19 -17.98
N ARG A 193 4.06 14.42 -17.47
CA ARG A 193 5.12 15.32 -17.95
C ARG A 193 6.51 14.77 -17.67
N GLU A 194 6.74 14.21 -16.48
CA GLU A 194 8.00 13.57 -16.13
C GLU A 194 8.31 12.42 -17.09
N ARG A 195 7.34 11.52 -17.33
CA ARG A 195 7.50 10.44 -18.32
C ARG A 195 7.84 10.98 -19.71
N ASP A 196 7.12 12.00 -20.18
CA ASP A 196 7.32 12.55 -21.52
C ASP A 196 8.69 13.24 -21.65
N GLN A 197 9.14 13.92 -20.59
CA GLN A 197 10.49 14.47 -20.50
C GLN A 197 11.54 13.36 -20.55
N GLU A 198 11.36 12.29 -19.79
CA GLU A 198 12.30 11.16 -19.78
C GLU A 198 12.39 10.46 -21.14
N ILE A 199 11.27 10.31 -21.85
CA ILE A 199 11.25 9.81 -23.23
C ILE A 199 12.04 10.75 -24.16
N ALA A 200 11.93 12.07 -23.99
CA ALA A 200 12.63 13.05 -24.82
C ALA A 200 14.15 13.10 -24.55
N LEU A 201 14.60 12.65 -23.37
CA LEU A 201 16.01 12.57 -23.01
C LEU A 201 16.71 11.28 -23.47
N CYS A 202 15.93 10.28 -23.87
CA CYS A 202 16.41 8.99 -24.40
C CYS A 202 16.61 9.05 -25.92
#